data_AF-A0A930YX32-F1
#
_entry.id   AF-A0A930YX32-F1
#
_cell.length_a   1.000
_cell.length_b   1.000
_cell.length_c   1.000
_cell.angle_alpha   90.00
_cell.angle_beta   90.00
_cell.angle_gamma   90.00
#
_symmetry.space_group_name_H-M   'P 1'
#
loop_
_entity.id
_entity.type
_entity.pdbx_description
1 polymer ?
#
loop_
_entity_poly.entity_id
_entity_poly.type
_entity_poly.pdbx_seq_one_letter_code
_entity_poly.pdbx_strand_id
1 'polypeptide(L)'
;MSENILSLEDLKFLESLYFKHGISFVRCDESGLSFNKDLTTLEGDALEGSNYLSEISKKLKFRLNSNFQLNFSSGFNLDVVKL
;
A
#
# COMPACT_ATOMS: atom_id res chain seq x y z
N MET A 1 -5.98 -21.52 8.95
CA MET A 1 -6.71 -20.25 9.15
C MET A 1 -5.88 -19.18 8.47
N SER A 2 -6.32 -18.67 7.32
CA SER A 2 -5.60 -17.60 6.63
C SER A 2 -5.85 -16.31 7.41
N GLU A 3 -4.96 -16.00 8.35
CA GLU A 3 -4.92 -14.68 8.97
C GLU A 3 -4.72 -13.67 7.84
N ASN A 4 -5.74 -12.88 7.53
CA ASN A 4 -5.60 -11.75 6.64
C ASN A 4 -4.58 -10.80 7.30
N ILE A 5 -3.41 -10.68 6.69
CA ILE A 5 -2.30 -9.83 7.16
C ILE A 5 -2.73 -8.36 7.19
N LEU A 6 -3.72 -8.02 6.38
CA LEU A 6 -4.38 -6.73 6.30
C LEU A 6 -5.76 -6.80 6.93
N SER A 7 -6.04 -5.88 7.85
CA SER A 7 -7.37 -5.66 8.39
C SER A 7 -8.31 -5.14 7.31
N LEU A 8 -9.62 -5.22 7.57
CA LEU A 8 -10.63 -4.65 6.66
C LEU A 8 -10.48 -3.13 6.49
N GLU A 9 -9.99 -2.45 7.53
CA GLU A 9 -9.62 -1.03 7.49
C GLU A 9 -8.39 -0.77 6.61
N ASP A 10 -7.36 -1.63 6.72
CA ASP A 10 -6.17 -1.55 5.87
C ASP A 10 -6.56 -1.67 4.38
N LEU A 11 -7.48 -2.59 4.04
CA LEU A 11 -7.99 -2.76 2.69
C LEU A 11 -8.81 -1.55 2.20
N LYS A 12 -9.72 -1.02 3.02
CA LYS A 12 -10.50 0.19 2.68
C LYS A 12 -9.61 1.41 2.46
N PHE A 13 -8.55 1.54 3.25
CA PHE A 13 -7.59 2.61 3.08
C PHE A 13 -6.88 2.50 1.73
N LEU A 14 -6.37 1.31 1.39
CA LEU A 14 -5.74 1.04 0.10
C LEU A 14 -6.71 1.25 -1.07
N GLU A 15 -7.99 0.90 -0.91
CA GLU A 15 -9.04 1.15 -1.90
C GLU A 15 -9.27 2.65 -2.12
N SER A 16 -9.45 3.39 -1.03
CA SER A 16 -9.56 4.85 -1.08
C SER A 16 -8.33 5.48 -1.74
N LEU A 17 -7.14 4.96 -1.46
CA LEU A 17 -5.89 5.46 -2.01
C LEU A 17 -5.77 5.17 -3.53
N TYR A 18 -6.22 3.99 -3.97
CA TYR A 18 -6.36 3.64 -5.39
C TYR A 18 -7.37 4.56 -6.10
N PHE A 19 -8.59 4.69 -5.58
CA PHE A 19 -9.66 5.45 -6.26
C PHE A 19 -9.45 6.96 -6.21
N LYS A 20 -8.98 7.52 -5.09
CA LYS A 20 -8.79 8.97 -4.94
C LYS A 20 -7.55 9.48 -5.68
N HIS A 21 -6.45 8.73 -5.62
CA HIS A 21 -5.16 9.20 -6.13
C HIS A 21 -4.74 8.53 -7.44
N GLY A 22 -5.42 7.45 -7.84
CA GLY A 22 -5.10 6.69 -9.07
C GLY A 22 -3.79 5.91 -8.96
N ILE A 23 -3.39 5.51 -7.75
CA ILE A 23 -2.11 4.85 -7.50
C ILE A 23 -2.16 3.41 -8.00
N SER A 24 -1.42 3.08 -9.06
CA SER A 24 -1.46 1.74 -9.66
C SER A 24 -0.53 0.72 -8.98
N PHE A 25 0.52 1.17 -8.29
CA PHE A 25 1.36 0.29 -7.49
C PHE A 25 1.99 1.04 -6.30
N VAL A 26 2.25 0.28 -5.22
CA VAL A 26 3.05 0.69 -4.05
C VAL A 26 4.19 -0.32 -3.90
N ARG A 27 5.43 0.13 -4.05
CA ARG A 27 6.63 -0.66 -3.78
C ARG A 27 7.13 -0.37 -2.37
N CYS A 28 7.37 -1.44 -1.63
CA CYS A 28 7.92 -1.41 -0.29
C CYS A 28 9.31 -2.04 -0.32
N ASP A 29 10.33 -1.21 -0.15
CA ASP A 29 11.73 -1.61 -0.23
C ASP A 29 12.53 -1.12 0.98
N GLU A 30 13.84 -1.36 1.01
CA GLU A 30 14.70 -0.86 2.10
C GLU A 30 14.78 0.67 2.13
N SER A 31 14.60 1.33 0.99
CA SER A 31 14.56 2.80 0.88
C SER A 31 13.23 3.42 1.32
N GLY A 32 12.23 2.60 1.67
CA GLY A 32 10.90 3.05 2.10
C GLY A 32 9.79 2.74 1.10
N LEU A 33 8.79 3.63 1.04
CA LEU A 33 7.60 3.48 0.21
C LEU A 33 7.71 4.29 -1.07
N SER A 34 7.56 3.62 -2.21
CA SER A 34 7.57 4.23 -3.53
C SER A 34 6.25 3.97 -4.23
N PHE A 35 5.75 4.96 -4.96
CA PHE A 35 4.46 4.89 -5.64
C PHE A 35 4.65 5.14 -7.13
N ASN A 36 3.69 4.66 -7.93
CA ASN A 36 3.58 4.98 -9.35
C ASN A 36 3.58 6.49 -9.64
N LYS A 37 2.95 7.26 -8.74
CA LYS A 37 2.57 8.65 -8.98
C LYS A 37 3.16 9.54 -7.91
N ASP A 38 3.60 10.73 -8.30
CA ASP A 38 4.17 11.72 -7.38
C ASP A 38 3.19 12.03 -6.23
N LEU A 39 3.70 11.83 -5.02
CA LEU A 39 2.99 12.03 -3.75
C LEU A 39 2.51 13.49 -3.57
N THR A 40 3.00 14.42 -4.40
CA THR A 40 2.64 15.84 -4.42
C THR A 40 1.16 16.10 -4.73
N THR A 41 0.41 15.09 -5.19
CA THR A 41 -1.05 15.20 -5.40
C THR A 41 -1.87 14.89 -4.13
N LEU A 42 -1.24 14.47 -3.03
CA LEU A 42 -1.88 14.19 -1.74
C LEU A 42 -1.84 15.44 -0.83
N GLU A 43 -2.36 16.59 -1.26
CA GLU A 43 -2.41 17.75 -0.36
C GLU A 43 -3.41 17.52 0.80
N GLY A 44 -2.96 17.74 2.04
CA GLY A 44 -3.77 17.70 3.28
C GLY A 44 -3.84 16.33 3.98
N ASP A 45 -4.07 15.25 3.23
CA ASP A 45 -4.29 13.88 3.75
C ASP A 45 -3.01 13.00 3.66
N ALA A 46 -1.95 13.47 2.96
CA ALA A 46 -0.70 12.75 2.70
C ALA A 46 0.01 12.24 3.96
N LEU A 47 0.06 13.06 5.01
CA LEU A 47 0.92 12.76 6.16
C LEU A 47 0.33 11.62 6.99
N GLU A 48 -0.98 11.65 7.20
CA GLU A 48 -1.69 10.61 7.94
C GLU A 48 -1.78 9.32 7.09
N GLY A 49 -2.07 9.48 5.79
CA GLY A 49 -2.10 8.36 4.86
C GLY A 49 -0.74 7.69 4.64
N SER A 50 0.37 8.44 4.59
CA SER A 50 1.71 7.87 4.48
C SER A 50 2.14 7.13 5.75
N ASN A 51 1.73 7.62 6.92
CA ASN A 51 2.00 6.94 8.19
C ASN A 51 1.23 5.62 8.28
N TYR A 52 -0.05 5.61 7.90
CA TYR A 52 -0.87 4.41 7.89
C TYR A 52 -0.38 3.38 6.85
N LEU A 53 0.00 3.85 5.67
CA LEU A 53 0.60 2.99 4.65
C LEU A 53 1.95 2.42 5.13
N SER A 54 2.75 3.18 5.88
CA SER A 54 3.99 2.69 6.50
C SER A 54 3.72 1.55 7.48
N GLU A 55 2.67 1.65 8.30
CA GLU A 55 2.26 0.56 9.20
C GLU A 55 1.79 -0.69 8.45
N ILE A 56 0.95 -0.53 7.43
CA ILE A 56 0.56 -1.61 6.50
C ILE A 56 1.80 -2.30 5.92
N SER A 57 2.78 -1.49 5.53
CA SER A 57 3.99 -1.96 4.87
C SER A 57 4.90 -2.73 5.83
N LYS A 58 5.02 -2.28 7.08
CA LYS A 58 5.74 -3.01 8.13
C LYS A 58 5.09 -4.36 8.43
N LYS A 59 3.76 -4.42 8.56
CA LYS A 59 3.01 -5.68 8.77
C LYS A 59 3.31 -6.68 7.65
N LEU A 60 3.23 -6.21 6.40
CA LEU A 60 3.51 -7.02 5.22
C LEU A 60 4.98 -7.42 5.13
N LYS A 61 5.93 -6.50 5.36
CA LYS A 61 7.37 -6.79 5.35
C LYS A 61 7.75 -7.82 6.41
N PHE A 62 7.18 -7.71 7.60
CA PHE A 62 7.42 -8.65 8.69
C PHE A 62 6.96 -10.08 8.34
N ARG A 63 5.81 -10.21 7.66
CA ARG A 63 5.28 -11.52 7.23
C ARG A 63 5.94 -12.07 5.98
N LEU A 64 6.24 -11.21 5.00
CA LEU A 64 6.83 -11.61 3.71
C LEU A 64 8.34 -11.84 3.82
N ASN A 65 8.99 -11.20 4.81
CA ASN A 65 10.43 -11.19 5.06
C ASN A 65 11.27 -10.88 3.80
N SER A 66 10.73 -10.02 2.94
CA SER A 66 11.25 -9.72 1.61
C SER A 66 10.64 -8.40 1.14
N ASN A 67 11.31 -7.74 0.20
CA ASN A 67 10.76 -6.56 -0.46
C ASN A 67 9.52 -6.98 -1.27
N PHE A 68 8.56 -6.08 -1.43
CA PHE A 68 7.33 -6.43 -2.14
C PHE A 68 6.71 -5.23 -2.82
N GLN A 69 5.87 -5.52 -3.81
CA GLN A 69 5.10 -4.54 -4.55
C GLN A 69 3.62 -4.93 -4.47
N LEU A 70 2.82 -4.00 -3.96
CA LEU A 70 1.37 -4.03 -4.08
C LEU A 70 1.00 -3.48 -5.45
N ASN A 71 0.31 -4.29 -6.24
CA ASN A 71 -0.24 -3.89 -7.52
C ASN A 71 -1.74 -3.75 -7.37
N PHE A 72 -2.27 -2.61 -7.81
CA PHE A 72 -3.70 -2.34 -7.82
C PHE A 72 -4.20 -2.43 -9.26
N SER A 73 -5.11 -3.36 -9.50
CA SER A 73 -5.75 -3.54 -10.81
C SER A 73 -7.19 -3.03 -10.81
N SER A 74 -7.77 -2.91 -12.01
CA SER A 74 -9.14 -2.43 -12.21
C SER A 74 -10.14 -3.19 -11.34
N GLY A 75 -11.00 -2.45 -10.63
CA GLY A 75 -11.95 -3.02 -9.67
C GLY A 75 -11.41 -3.22 -8.24
N PHE A 76 -10.30 -2.56 -7.87
CA PHE A 76 -9.60 -2.75 -6.59
C PHE A 76 -9.22 -4.22 -6.35
N ASN A 77 -8.48 -4.79 -7.31
CA ASN A 77 -7.83 -6.08 -7.08
C ASN A 77 -6.39 -5.84 -6.59
N LEU A 78 -6.08 -6.36 -5.40
CA LEU A 78 -4.81 -6.18 -4.73
C LEU A 78 -3.94 -7.42 -4.89
N ASP A 79 -2.85 -7.27 -5.63
CA ASP A 79 -1.87 -8.32 -5.84
C ASP A 79 -0.56 -7.98 -5.12
N VAL A 80 -0.04 -8.92 -4.32
CA VAL A 80 1.22 -8.74 -3.59
C VAL A 80 2.31 -9.56 -4.27
N VAL A 81 3.26 -8.87 -4.89
CA VAL A 81 4.39 -9.50 -5.59
C VAL A 81 5.65 -9.33 -4.75
N LYS A 82 6.32 -10.43 -4.42
CA LYS A 82 7.65 -10.39 -3.76
C LYS A 82 8.71 -9.96 -4.77
N LEU A 83 9.65 -9.13 -4.32
CA LEU A 83 10.79 -8.62 -5.08
C LEU A 83 12.09 -9.29 -4.64
#